data_AF-A0A965DY04-F1
#
_entry.id   AF-A0A965DY04-F1
#
_cell.length_a   1.000
_cell.length_b   1.000
_cell.length_c   1.000
_cell.angle_alpha   90.00
_cell.angle_beta   90.00
_cell.angle_gamma   90.00
#
_symmetry.space_group_name_H-M   'P 1'
#
loop_
_entity.id
_entity.type
_entity.pdbx_description
1 polymer ?
#
loop_
_entity_poly.entity_id
_entity_poly.type
_entity_poly.pdbx_seq_one_letter_code
_entity_poly.pdbx_strand_id
1 'polypeptide(L)'
;MRRDTMDVNVILAFACYRCEEPLSITTQCRGLVLDEEQLVSIAVACPQCGQVNYLSFDASGQVRSVRPYTCIRVLPTPSAN
;
A
#
# COMPACT_ATOMS: atom_id res chain seq x y z
N MET A 1 -18.21 2.11 -26.13
CA MET A 1 -18.43 2.06 -24.67
C MET A 1 -17.34 2.90 -24.02
N ARG A 2 -17.67 4.12 -23.54
CA ARG A 2 -16.73 4.92 -22.74
C ARG A 2 -16.60 4.22 -21.39
N ARG A 3 -15.37 3.89 -20.98
CA ARG A 3 -15.08 3.40 -19.63
C ARG A 3 -14.90 4.65 -18.78
N ASP A 4 -15.90 4.99 -17.98
CA ASP A 4 -15.79 6.07 -17.01
C ASP A 4 -14.79 5.64 -15.93
N THR A 5 -13.61 6.26 -15.92
CA THR A 5 -12.66 6.18 -14.81
C THR A 5 -13.24 6.92 -13.61
N MET A 6 -13.40 6.22 -12.50
CA MET A 6 -13.78 6.84 -11.24
C MET A 6 -12.53 7.21 -10.44
N ASP A 7 -12.61 8.39 -9.81
CA ASP A 7 -11.65 8.89 -8.85
C ASP A 7 -12.28 8.78 -7.46
N VAL A 8 -11.73 7.92 -6.61
CA VAL A 8 -12.25 7.66 -5.26
C VAL A 8 -11.16 7.95 -4.23
N ASN A 9 -11.49 8.76 -3.24
CA ASN A 9 -10.63 8.99 -2.09
C ASN A 9 -10.96 7.95 -1.01
N VAL A 10 -9.93 7.24 -0.57
CA VAL A 10 -10.05 6.14 0.39
C VAL A 10 -9.20 6.45 1.61
N ILE A 11 -9.79 6.33 2.80
CA ILE A 11 -9.11 6.52 4.07
C ILE A 11 -8.69 5.14 4.59
N LEU A 12 -7.38 4.97 4.83
CA LEU A 12 -6.80 3.74 5.32
C LEU A 12 -6.32 3.94 6.76
N ALA A 13 -6.94 3.25 7.71
CA ALA A 13 -6.53 3.24 9.11
C ALA A 13 -5.78 1.94 9.44
N PHE A 14 -4.61 2.05 10.09
CA PHE A 14 -3.78 0.91 10.45
C PHE A 14 -2.84 1.28 11.61
N ALA A 15 -2.30 0.28 12.31
CA ALA A 15 -1.23 0.49 13.29
C ALA A 15 0.14 0.29 12.63
N CYS A 16 1.13 1.09 13.00
CA CYS A 16 2.50 0.87 12.53
C CYS A 16 2.99 -0.50 12.98
N TYR A 17 3.55 -1.29 12.06
CA TYR A 17 4.07 -2.63 12.35
C TYR A 17 5.15 -2.65 13.44
N ARG A 18 5.89 -1.54 13.63
CA ARG A 18 7.03 -1.48 14.55
C ARG A 18 6.71 -0.83 15.89
N CYS A 19 6.08 0.34 15.90
CA CYS A 19 5.82 1.10 17.13
C CYS A 19 4.35 1.07 17.55
N GLU A 20 3.50 0.34 16.81
CA GLU A 20 2.06 0.14 17.10
C GLU A 20 1.21 1.43 17.14
N GLU A 21 1.82 2.59 16.91
CA GLU A 21 1.13 3.87 16.80
C GLU A 21 0.04 3.83 15.72
N PRO A 22 -1.17 4.33 16.02
CA PRO A 22 -2.26 4.39 15.06
C PRO A 22 -1.94 5.43 13.97
N LEU A 23 -2.15 5.03 12.72
CA LEU A 23 -1.94 5.84 11.53
C LEU A 23 -3.22 5.85 10.69
N SER A 24 -3.46 7.00 10.04
CA SER A 24 -4.52 7.15 9.07
C SER A 24 -3.98 7.95 7.89
N ILE A 25 -4.21 7.45 6.67
CA ILE A 25 -3.83 8.13 5.44
C ILE A 25 -5.00 8.19 4.47
N THR A 26 -5.04 9.24 3.66
CA THR A 26 -5.97 9.35 2.55
C THR A 26 -5.23 9.08 1.26
N THR A 27 -5.76 8.17 0.44
CA THR A 27 -5.19 7.83 -0.87
C THR A 27 -6.23 8.06 -1.95
N GLN A 28 -5.81 8.62 -3.08
CA GLN A 28 -6.65 8.76 -4.25
C GLN A 28 -6.44 7.53 -5.14
N CYS A 29 -7.50 6.74 -5.31
CA CYS A 29 -7.53 5.63 -6.24
C CYS A 29 -8.18 6.11 -7.55
N ARG A 30 -7.52 5.85 -8.68
CA ARG A 30 -8.02 6.21 -10.00
C ARG A 30 -7.98 5.00 -10.92
N GLY A 31 -9.13 4.60 -11.46
CA GLY A 31 -9.20 3.42 -12.33
C GLY A 31 -10.60 2.86 -12.53
N LEU A 32 -10.68 1.74 -13.24
CA LEU A 32 -11.88 0.91 -13.24
C LEU A 32 -11.92 0.18 -11.88
N VAL A 33 -13.06 0.23 -11.20
CA VAL A 33 -13.34 -0.66 -10.07
C VAL A 33 -13.35 -2.08 -10.64
N LEU A 34 -12.21 -2.74 -10.59
CA LEU A 34 -12.08 -4.16 -10.81
C LEU A 34 -12.52 -4.84 -9.50
N ASP A 35 -13.13 -6.02 -9.63
CA ASP A 35 -13.70 -6.88 -8.58
C ASP A 35 -13.29 -6.61 -7.12
N GLU A 36 -14.25 -6.72 -6.18
CA GLU A 36 -14.05 -6.49 -4.74
C GLU A 36 -12.91 -7.33 -4.12
N GLU A 37 -12.47 -8.39 -4.80
CA GLU A 37 -11.37 -9.26 -4.39
C GLU A 37 -9.97 -8.71 -4.75
N GLN A 38 -9.88 -7.65 -5.56
CA GLN A 38 -8.59 -7.12 -5.98
C GLN A 38 -7.95 -6.27 -4.87
N LEU A 39 -6.77 -6.73 -4.42
CA LEU A 39 -5.97 -6.00 -3.44
C LEU A 39 -4.99 -5.06 -4.12
N VAL A 40 -4.92 -3.83 -3.61
CA VAL A 40 -3.92 -2.82 -3.94
C VAL A 40 -2.91 -2.74 -2.81
N SER A 41 -1.63 -2.58 -3.16
CA SER A 41 -0.56 -2.46 -2.16
C SER A 41 0.23 -1.16 -2.30
N ILE A 42 0.54 -0.54 -1.16
CA ILE A 42 1.32 0.72 -1.07
C ILE A 42 2.32 0.67 0.08
N ALA A 43 3.37 1.49 -0.02
CA ALA A 43 4.35 1.67 1.05
C ALA A 43 4.13 3.02 1.76
N VAL A 44 4.10 3.00 3.09
CA VAL A 44 3.80 4.17 3.93
C VAL A 44 4.78 4.25 5.10
N ALA A 45 5.54 5.34 5.15
CA ALA A 45 6.44 5.61 6.27
C ALA A 45 5.66 6.05 7.51
N CYS A 46 5.97 5.46 8.66
CA CYS A 46 5.48 5.91 9.95
C CYS A 46 6.21 7.22 10.33
N PRO A 47 5.50 8.32 10.59
CA PRO A 47 6.10 9.59 10.98
C PRO A 47 6.79 9.53 12.35
N GLN A 48 6.38 8.60 13.22
CA GLN A 48 6.91 8.50 14.58
C GLN A 48 8.24 7.73 14.66
N CYS A 49 8.33 6.56 14.01
CA CYS A 49 9.51 5.69 14.12
C CYS A 49 10.30 5.52 12.81
N GLY A 50 9.84 6.14 11.71
CA GLY A 50 10.45 6.04 10.39
C GLY A 50 10.28 4.69 9.69
N GLN A 51 9.64 3.70 10.33
CA GLN A 51 9.40 2.39 9.72
C GLN A 51 8.51 2.52 8.49
N VAL A 52 8.92 1.93 7.37
CA VAL A 52 8.07 1.80 6.19
C VAL A 52 7.18 0.56 6.34
N ASN A 53 5.87 0.78 6.30
CA ASN A 53 4.84 -0.23 6.36
C ASN A 53 4.36 -0.51 4.93
N TYR A 54 4.22 -1.78 4.57
CA TYR A 54 3.60 -2.20 3.33
C TYR A 54 2.17 -2.62 3.62
N LEU A 55 1.22 -1.88 3.06
CA LEU A 55 -0.21 -2.07 3.24
C LEU A 55 -0.77 -2.80 2.05
N SER A 56 -1.74 -3.69 2.27
CA SER A 56 -2.63 -4.18 1.22
C SER A 56 -4.07 -3.91 1.63
N PHE A 57 -4.87 -3.37 0.73
CA PHE A 57 -6.25 -2.97 0.98
C PHE A 57 -7.11 -3.21 -0.26
N ASP A 58 -8.42 -3.34 -0.06
CA ASP A 58 -9.39 -3.51 -1.15
C ASP A 58 -10.01 -2.16 -1.59
N ALA A 59 -10.85 -2.20 -2.62
CA ALA A 59 -11.53 -1.02 -3.15
C ALA A 59 -12.48 -0.33 -2.14
N SER A 60 -12.87 -1.01 -1.05
CA SER A 60 -13.67 -0.40 0.03
C SER A 60 -12.82 0.42 1.00
N GLY A 61 -11.50 0.29 0.94
CA GLY A 61 -10.55 0.92 1.86
C GLY A 61 -10.27 0.10 3.11
N GLN A 62 -10.72 -1.15 3.16
CA GLN A 62 -10.38 -2.02 4.26
C GLN A 62 -8.93 -2.50 4.10
N VAL A 63 -8.09 -2.17 5.08
CA VAL A 63 -6.73 -2.71 5.17
C VAL A 63 -6.79 -4.19 5.53
N ARG A 64 -6.31 -5.03 4.63
CA ARG A 64 -6.26 -6.49 4.79
C ARG A 64 -4.95 -6.97 5.43
N SER A 65 -3.86 -6.25 5.21
CA SER A 65 -2.56 -6.61 5.78
C SER A 65 -1.65 -5.41 5.98
N VAL A 66 -0.88 -5.43 7.06
CA VAL A 66 0.23 -4.51 7.34
C VAL A 66 1.48 -5.34 7.61
N ARG A 67 2.56 -5.09 6.88
CA ARG A 67 3.83 -5.81 7.07
C ARG A 67 5.02 -4.86 6.93
N PRO A 68 6.22 -5.20 7.43
CA PRO A 68 7.38 -4.37 7.21
C PRO A 68 7.75 -4.37 5.72
N TYR A 69 8.05 -3.21 5.16
CA TYR A 69 8.52 -3.12 3.79
C TYR A 69 9.92 -3.73 3.66
N THR A 70 10.01 -4.87 2.99
CA THR A 70 11.27 -5.56 2.69
C THR A 70 11.66 -5.27 1.25
N CYS A 71 12.52 -4.28 1.04
CA CYS A 71 13.10 -4.02 -0.27
C CYS A 71 14.23 -5.03 -0.50
N ILE A 72 13.94 -6.17 -1.11
CA ILE A 72 15.00 -7.09 -1.56
C ILE A 72 15.67 -6.43 -2.76
N ARG A 73 16.75 -5.68 -2.51
CA ARG A 73 17.65 -5.27 -3.58
C ARG A 73 18.35 -6.54 -4.06
N VAL A 74 17.87 -7.09 -5.18
CA VAL A 74 18.64 -8.10 -5.92
C VAL A 74 19.88 -7.37 -6.44
N LEU A 75 21.02 -7.54 -5.77
CA LEU A 75 22.29 -7.10 -6.32
C LEU A 75 22.53 -7.93 -7.59
N PRO A 76 22.65 -7.33 -8.79
CA PRO A 76 23.09 -8.09 -9.94
C PRO A 76 24.49 -8.64 -9.62
N THR A 77 24.62 -9.97 -9.66
CA THR A 77 25.93 -10.62 -9.58
C THR A 77 26.77 -10.09 -10.73
N PRO A 78 27.99 -9.58 -10.49
CA PRO A 78 28.85 -9.14 -11.58
C PRO A 78 29.09 -10.32 -12.53
N SER A 79 28.86 -10.10 -13.84
CA SER A 79 29.23 -11.07 -14.86
C SER A 79 30.74 -11.20 -14.87
N ALA A 80 31.25 -12.39 -14.59
CA ALA A 80 32.67 -12.69 -14.79
C ALA A 80 32.98 -12.57 -16.30
N ASN A 81 34.00 -11.77 -16.62
CA ASN A 81 34.63 -11.74 -17.95
C ASN A 81 35.44 -13.01 -18.19
#